data_AF-A0A9D6BM60-F1
#
_entry.id   AF-A0A9D6BM60-F1
#
_cell.length_a   1.000
_cell.length_b   1.000
_cell.length_c   1.000
_cell.angle_alpha   90.00
_cell.angle_beta   90.00
_cell.angle_gamma   90.00
#
_symmetry.space_group_name_H-M   'P 1'
#
loop_
_entity.id
_entity.type
_entity.pdbx_description
1 polymer ?
#
loop_
_entity_poly.entity_id
_entity_poly.type
_entity_poly.pdbx_seq_one_letter_code
_entity_poly.pdbx_strand_id
1 'polypeptide(L)'
;MDRPDHDIDSEENSEQADADAQAQSVAEAARTRSTDLSEDSVRGGRANPAQIIPDDTPDLVERMNAMERSGRIDMDAYAGEPQMDDEEDSFGTTEDDD
;
A
#
# COMPACT_ATOMS: atom_id res chain seq x y z
N MET A 1 15.94 -26.75 44.24
CA MET A 1 16.58 -26.28 43.01
C MET A 1 16.39 -24.78 42.97
N ASP A 2 17.44 -24.06 43.35
CA ASP A 2 17.54 -22.61 43.22
C ASP A 2 17.71 -22.31 41.73
N ARG A 3 16.77 -21.56 41.14
CA ARG A 3 16.94 -21.11 39.75
C ARG A 3 17.91 -19.94 39.81
N PRO A 4 18.99 -19.93 39.02
CA PRO A 4 19.83 -18.75 38.94
C PRO A 4 18.96 -17.62 38.42
N ASP A 5 18.75 -16.58 39.24
CA ASP A 5 18.33 -15.28 38.75
C ASP A 5 19.44 -14.83 37.80
N HIS A 6 19.21 -15.06 36.51
CA HIS A 6 20.00 -14.45 35.47
C HIS A 6 19.76 -12.96 35.62
N ASP A 7 20.83 -12.22 35.93
CA ASP A 7 20.84 -10.76 36.00
C ASP A 7 20.58 -10.22 34.58
N ILE A 8 19.31 -10.24 34.13
CA ILE A 8 18.85 -9.76 32.81
C ILE A 8 18.75 -8.22 32.80
N ASP A 9 19.33 -7.54 33.78
CA ASP A 9 19.17 -6.09 33.96
C ASP A 9 20.22 -5.25 33.21
N SER A 10 20.99 -5.80 32.24
CA SER A 10 22.07 -4.99 31.63
C SER A 10 22.42 -5.26 30.16
N GLU A 11 21.52 -5.85 29.37
CA GLU A 11 21.68 -5.93 27.90
C GLU A 11 20.47 -5.31 27.15
N GLU A 12 19.84 -4.28 27.71
CA GLU A 12 18.93 -3.41 26.95
C GLU A 12 19.75 -2.58 25.95
N ASN A 13 19.70 -2.96 24.67
CA ASN A 13 20.19 -2.10 23.60
C ASN A 13 19.18 -0.95 23.39
N SER A 14 19.69 0.24 23.06
CA SER A 14 18.91 1.40 22.62
C SER A 14 17.80 1.07 21.61
N GLU A 15 18.01 0.09 20.72
CA GLU A 15 17.00 -0.38 19.76
C GLU A 15 15.79 -1.09 20.42
N GLN A 16 15.97 -1.71 21.59
CA GLN A 16 14.88 -2.33 22.36
C GLN A 16 14.10 -1.28 23.18
N ALA A 17 14.77 -0.21 23.60
CA ALA A 17 14.15 0.90 24.33
C ALA A 17 13.39 1.88 23.42
N ASP A 18 13.60 1.80 22.10
CA ASP A 18 12.91 2.61 21.11
C ASP A 18 11.49 2.07 20.85
N ALA A 19 10.57 2.43 21.75
CA ALA A 19 9.17 2.02 21.72
C ALA A 19 8.43 2.54 20.47
N ASP A 20 8.82 3.71 19.95
CA ASP A 20 8.18 4.36 18.80
C ASP A 20 8.57 3.70 17.48
N ALA A 21 9.78 3.13 17.39
CA ALA A 21 10.23 2.35 16.24
C ALA A 21 9.65 0.91 16.21
N GLN A 22 9.01 0.46 17.29
CA GLN A 22 8.43 -0.88 17.32
C GLN A 22 7.22 -0.98 16.39
N ALA A 23 7.07 -2.14 15.75
CA ALA A 23 6.03 -2.38 14.76
C ALA A 23 4.61 -2.07 15.26
N GLN A 24 4.29 -2.37 16.53
CA GLN A 24 2.98 -2.05 17.11
C GLN A 24 2.73 -0.54 17.22
N SER A 25 3.74 0.25 17.60
CA SER A 25 3.63 1.71 17.74
C SER A 25 3.49 2.35 16.35
N VAL A 26 4.29 1.90 15.37
CA VAL A 26 4.19 2.35 13.98
C VAL A 26 2.82 2.03 13.39
N ALA A 27 2.30 0.82 13.62
CA ALA A 27 0.98 0.43 13.12
C ALA A 27 -0.15 1.23 13.78
N GLU A 28 -0.06 1.50 15.08
CA GLU A 28 -1.05 2.32 15.80
C GLU A 28 -1.00 3.79 15.38
N ALA A 29 0.20 4.34 15.18
CA ALA A 29 0.40 5.66 14.62
C ALA A 29 -0.17 5.76 13.20
N ALA A 30 0.07 4.76 12.35
CA ALA A 30 -0.49 4.72 10.99
C ALA A 30 -2.03 4.65 11.00
N ARG A 31 -2.62 3.86 11.91
CA ARG A 31 -4.09 3.79 12.08
C ARG A 31 -4.71 5.10 12.54
N THR A 32 -4.04 5.82 13.45
CA THR A 32 -4.57 7.06 14.05
C THR A 32 -4.29 8.29 13.19
N ARG A 33 -3.34 8.17 12.25
CA ARG A 33 -3.07 9.20 11.26
C ARG A 33 -4.23 9.24 10.27
N SER A 34 -5.25 10.04 10.61
CA SER A 34 -6.31 10.47 9.71
C SER A 34 -5.69 11.33 8.60
N THR A 35 -5.08 10.70 7.62
CA THR A 35 -4.93 11.30 6.30
C THR A 35 -6.28 11.18 5.63
N ASP A 36 -6.96 12.30 5.47
CA ASP A 36 -8.04 12.39 4.50
C ASP A 36 -7.43 12.17 3.11
N LEU A 37 -7.33 10.91 2.70
CA LEU A 37 -6.77 10.49 1.40
C LEU A 37 -7.83 10.56 0.30
N SER A 38 -9.08 10.77 0.68
CA SER A 38 -10.24 10.72 -0.19
C SER A 38 -10.59 12.14 -0.62
N GLU A 39 -9.73 12.74 -1.45
CA GLU A 39 -10.22 13.86 -2.27
C GLU A 39 -11.07 13.27 -3.40
N ASP A 40 -12.23 13.88 -3.68
CA ASP A 40 -13.03 13.49 -4.82
C ASP A 40 -12.22 13.64 -6.11
N SER A 41 -12.38 12.69 -7.04
CA SER A 41 -11.77 12.78 -8.36
C SER A 41 -12.22 14.08 -9.07
N VAL A 42 -11.25 14.79 -9.62
CA VAL A 42 -11.50 15.98 -10.44
C VAL A 42 -10.92 15.74 -11.84
N ARG A 43 -11.78 15.31 -12.77
CA ARG A 43 -11.43 15.28 -14.19
C ARG A 43 -11.43 16.69 -14.78
N GLY A 44 -10.26 17.10 -15.26
CA GLY A 44 -10.12 18.07 -16.35
C GLY A 44 -10.71 19.47 -16.12
N GLY A 45 -10.44 20.33 -17.11
CA GLY A 45 -10.90 21.72 -17.17
C GLY A 45 -11.37 22.05 -18.58
N ARG A 46 -11.38 23.33 -18.94
CA ARG A 46 -11.71 23.77 -20.31
C ARG A 46 -10.82 23.09 -21.36
N ALA A 47 -11.44 22.58 -22.43
CA ALA A 47 -10.79 21.85 -23.50
C ALA A 47 -9.50 22.55 -23.97
N ASN A 48 -8.38 21.83 -23.88
CA ASN A 48 -7.06 22.32 -24.26
C ASN A 48 -6.59 21.57 -25.52
N PRO A 49 -6.44 22.26 -26.68
CA PRO A 49 -6.01 21.59 -27.92
C PRO A 49 -4.57 21.05 -27.87
N ALA A 50 -3.78 21.40 -26.85
CA ALA A 50 -2.45 20.85 -26.61
C ALA A 50 -2.44 19.71 -25.56
N GLN A 51 -3.61 19.21 -25.16
CA GLN A 51 -3.75 18.16 -24.16
C GLN A 51 -3.23 16.83 -24.70
N ILE A 52 -2.30 16.22 -23.96
CA ILE A 52 -1.69 14.92 -24.29
C ILE A 52 -2.51 13.78 -23.69
N ILE A 53 -3.06 13.98 -22.48
CA ILE A 53 -3.87 12.98 -21.77
C ILE A 53 -5.34 13.28 -22.00
N PRO A 54 -6.10 12.42 -22.69
CA PRO A 54 -7.53 12.61 -22.92
C PRO A 54 -8.32 12.86 -21.63
N ASP A 55 -9.35 13.72 -21.70
CA ASP A 55 -10.20 14.07 -20.55
C ASP A 55 -10.94 12.86 -19.95
N ASP A 56 -11.14 11.79 -20.73
CA ASP A 56 -11.78 10.54 -20.30
C ASP A 56 -10.81 9.55 -19.63
N THR A 57 -9.53 9.88 -19.53
CA THR A 57 -8.55 9.04 -18.83
C THR A 57 -8.88 9.03 -17.32
N PRO A 58 -9.05 7.85 -16.69
CA PRO A 58 -9.30 7.79 -15.26
C PRO A 58 -8.08 8.26 -14.46
N ASP A 59 -8.32 9.09 -13.45
CA ASP A 59 -7.25 9.52 -12.54
C ASP A 59 -6.93 8.47 -11.47
N LEU A 60 -5.95 8.77 -10.60
CA LEU A 60 -5.52 7.86 -9.54
C LEU A 60 -6.64 7.50 -8.56
N VAL A 61 -7.45 8.48 -8.16
CA VAL A 61 -8.56 8.27 -7.22
C VAL A 61 -9.63 7.40 -7.86
N GLU A 62 -9.92 7.60 -9.15
CA GLU A 62 -10.87 6.78 -9.88
C GLU A 62 -10.39 5.34 -10.05
N ARG A 63 -9.09 5.14 -10.31
CA ARG A 63 -8.45 3.82 -10.33
C ARG A 63 -8.56 3.16 -8.95
N MET A 64 -8.26 3.89 -7.87
CA MET A 64 -8.36 3.39 -6.49
C MET A 64 -9.78 2.99 -6.12
N ASN A 65 -10.78 3.81 -6.43
CA ASN A 65 -12.19 3.50 -6.19
C ASN A 65 -12.65 2.28 -7.03
N ALA A 66 -12.15 2.16 -8.27
CA ALA A 66 -12.43 0.99 -9.10
C ALA A 66 -11.83 -0.29 -8.51
N MET A 67 -10.60 -0.24 -7.97
CA MET A 67 -9.96 -1.36 -7.27
C MET A 67 -10.71 -1.75 -6.00
N GLU A 68 -11.13 -0.77 -5.18
CA GLU A 68 -11.91 -1.04 -3.97
C GLU A 68 -13.25 -1.71 -4.31
N ARG A 69 -13.94 -1.23 -5.34
CA ARG A 69 -15.22 -1.79 -5.77
C ARG A 69 -15.07 -3.19 -6.38
N SER A 70 -14.01 -3.43 -7.14
CA SER A 70 -13.79 -4.68 -7.86
C SER A 70 -13.16 -5.77 -6.97
N GLY A 71 -12.45 -5.37 -5.91
CA GLY A 71 -11.60 -6.25 -5.11
C GLY A 71 -10.35 -6.74 -5.85
N ARG A 72 -10.06 -6.19 -7.03
CA ARG A 72 -8.89 -6.53 -7.86
C ARG A 72 -7.98 -5.33 -7.99
N ILE A 73 -6.68 -5.57 -8.02
CA ILE A 73 -5.69 -4.52 -8.21
C ILE A 73 -5.39 -4.31 -9.70
N ASP A 74 -4.94 -3.11 -10.02
CA ASP A 74 -4.45 -2.76 -11.35
C ASP A 74 -3.09 -3.43 -11.58
N MET A 75 -3.06 -4.45 -12.44
CA MET A 75 -1.83 -5.19 -12.77
C MET A 75 -1.08 -4.58 -13.96
N ASP A 76 -1.59 -3.52 -14.60
CA ASP A 76 -0.98 -2.90 -15.78
C ASP A 76 0.44 -2.37 -15.49
N ALA A 77 0.73 -2.04 -14.23
CA ALA A 77 2.06 -1.60 -13.82
C ALA A 77 3.13 -2.70 -13.96
N TYR A 78 2.72 -3.96 -13.94
CA TYR A 78 3.56 -5.15 -14.05
C TYR A 78 3.46 -5.80 -15.44
N ALA A 79 2.79 -5.12 -16.40
CA ALA A 79 2.67 -5.55 -17.78
C ALA A 79 4.04 -5.93 -18.37
N GLY A 80 4.16 -7.17 -18.84
CA GLY A 80 5.39 -7.73 -19.42
C GLY A 80 6.45 -8.22 -18.41
N GLU A 81 6.19 -8.15 -17.10
CA GLU A 81 7.01 -8.81 -16.09
C GLU A 81 6.48 -10.23 -15.81
N PRO A 82 7.36 -11.26 -15.70
CA PRO A 82 6.92 -12.60 -15.34
C PRO A 82 6.25 -12.64 -13.97
N GLN A 83 5.07 -13.24 -13.88
CA GLN A 83 4.47 -13.58 -12.61
C GLN A 83 5.28 -14.70 -11.95
N MET A 84 5.72 -14.47 -10.71
CA MET A 84 6.47 -15.45 -9.91
C MET A 84 5.71 -15.86 -8.64
N ASP A 85 4.47 -15.40 -8.51
CA ASP A 85 3.57 -15.75 -7.40
C ASP A 85 2.91 -17.10 -7.70
N ASP A 86 2.72 -17.95 -6.70
CA ASP A 86 1.99 -19.20 -6.82
C ASP A 86 0.47 -19.03 -6.63
N GLU A 87 0.03 -17.88 -6.15
CA GLU A 87 -1.38 -17.50 -5.99
C GLU A 87 -1.87 -16.46 -7.03
N GLU A 88 -1.52 -16.65 -8.31
CA GLU A 88 -1.75 -15.71 -9.43
C GLU A 88 -3.21 -15.21 -9.57
N ASP A 89 -4.18 -16.04 -9.23
CA ASP A 89 -5.63 -15.74 -9.37
C ASP A 89 -6.17 -14.75 -8.31
N SER A 90 -5.41 -14.49 -7.23
CA SER A 90 -5.92 -13.77 -6.05
C SER A 90 -6.19 -12.29 -6.30
N PHE A 91 -5.44 -11.69 -7.21
CA PHE A 91 -5.38 -10.23 -7.37
C PHE A 91 -5.98 -9.72 -8.68
N GLY A 92 -6.41 -10.63 -9.56
CA GLY A 92 -6.99 -10.33 -10.86
C GLY A 92 -6.23 -10.99 -12.00
N THR A 93 -6.78 -10.87 -13.20
CA THR A 93 -6.18 -11.40 -14.42
C THR A 93 -4.88 -10.66 -14.74
N THR A 94 -3.82 -11.42 -15.01
CA THR A 94 -2.53 -10.90 -15.48
C THR A 94 -2.42 -11.07 -16.99
N GLU A 95 -1.43 -10.46 -17.63
CA GLU A 95 -1.26 -10.53 -19.10
C GLU A 95 -0.91 -11.93 -19.62
N ASP A 96 -0.47 -12.85 -18.75
CA ASP A 96 -0.19 -14.25 -19.11
C ASP A 96 -1.48 -15.12 -19.20
N ASP A 97 -2.66 -14.57 -18.88
CA ASP A 97 -3.96 -15.26 -18.88
C ASP A 97 -4.75 -15.19 -20.22
N ASP A 98 -4.18 -14.59 -21.29
CA ASP A 98 -4.81 -14.44 -22.64
C ASP A 98 -4.27 -15.39 -23.72
#